data_AF-A0A857JGB5-F1
#
_entry.id   AF-A0A857JGB5-F1
#
_cell.length_a   1.000
_cell.length_b   1.000
_cell.length_c   1.000
_cell.angle_alpha   90.00
_cell.angle_beta   90.00
_cell.angle_gamma   90.00
#
_symmetry.space_group_name_H-M   'P 1'
#
loop_
_entity.id
_entity.type
_entity.pdbx_description
1 polymer ?
#
loop_
_entity_poly.entity_id
_entity_poly.type
_entity_poly.pdbx_seq_one_letter_code
_entity_poly.pdbx_strand_id
1 'polypeptide(L)' 'MLHGLNGSLDGHYSVWVNANWRLTFAFDGQDTILVDYQDYH' A
#
# COMPACT_ATOMS: atom_id res chain seq x y z
N MET A 1 6.10 -7.37 6.17
CA MET A 1 7.28 -6.75 5.53
C MET A 1 6.78 -5.52 4.78
N LEU A 2 7.36 -4.34 5.04
CA LEU A 2 6.94 -3.06 4.42
C LEU A 2 7.97 -2.66 3.37
N HIS A 3 7.49 -2.38 2.15
CA HIS A 3 8.35 -1.98 1.04
C HIS A 3 7.74 -0.79 0.31
N GLY A 4 8.59 0.19 0.00
CA GLY A 4 8.26 1.29 -0.90
C GLY A 4 8.23 0.80 -2.35
N LEU A 5 7.23 1.24 -3.10
CA LEU A 5 7.12 1.02 -4.54
C LEU A 5 7.84 2.17 -5.28
N ASN A 6 8.32 1.89 -6.49
CA ASN A 6 9.05 2.86 -7.32
C ASN A 6 8.36 3.01 -8.68
N GLY A 7 8.69 4.07 -9.44
CA GLY A 7 8.14 4.33 -10.78
C GLY A 7 6.87 5.17 -10.72
N SER A 8 5.80 4.78 -11.43
CA SER A 8 4.51 5.50 -11.40
C SER A 8 3.80 5.46 -10.03
N LEU A 9 4.31 4.67 -9.09
CA LEU A 9 3.82 4.52 -7.72
C LEU A 9 4.84 5.01 -6.68
N ASP A 10 5.77 5.88 -7.09
CA ASP A 10 6.71 6.50 -6.16
C ASP A 10 5.93 7.25 -5.05
N GLY A 11 6.33 7.09 -3.80
CA GLY A 11 5.58 7.56 -2.63
C GLY A 11 4.45 6.63 -2.12
N HIS A 12 4.26 5.47 -2.76
CA HIS A 12 3.35 4.44 -2.27
C HIS A 12 4.11 3.33 -1.54
N TYR A 13 3.46 2.76 -0.54
CA TYR A 13 3.98 1.72 0.33
C TYR A 13 3.06 0.51 0.29
N SER A 14 3.65 -0.68 0.35
CA SER A 14 2.88 -1.92 0.42
C SER A 14 3.27 -2.76 1.62
N VAL A 15 2.26 -3.36 2.25
CA VAL A 15 2.41 -4.28 3.37
C VAL A 15 1.61 -5.55 3.16
N TRP A 16 2.24 -6.67 3.50
CA TRP A 16 1.58 -7.97 3.58
C TRP A 16 0.95 -8.14 4.96
N VAL A 17 -0.36 -8.39 5.00
CA VAL A 17 -1.12 -8.63 6.24
C VAL A 17 -1.20 -10.12 6.54
N ASN A 18 -1.39 -10.95 5.52
CA ASN A 18 -1.31 -12.42 5.59
C ASN A 18 -0.77 -12.97 4.24
N ALA A 19 -0.63 -14.29 4.10
CA ALA A 19 -0.10 -14.92 2.89
C ALA A 19 -0.90 -14.64 1.60
N ASN A 20 -2.14 -14.14 1.72
CA ASN A 20 -3.03 -13.85 0.60
C ASN A 20 -3.31 -12.34 0.40
N TRP A 21 -3.10 -11.49 1.42
CA TRP A 21 -3.62 -10.12 1.44
C TRP A 21 -2.49 -9.09 1.47
N ARG A 22 -2.48 -8.21 0.46
CA ARG A 22 -1.52 -7.12 0.30
C ARG A 22 -2.24 -5.77 0.28
N LEU A 23 -1.88 -4.90 1.21
CA LEU A 23 -2.37 -3.52 1.27
C LEU A 23 -1.38 -2.57 0.57
N THR A 24 -1.90 -1.57 -0.14
CA THR A 24 -1.08 -0.48 -0.72
C THR A 24 -1.65 0.88 -0.31
N PHE A 25 -0.81 1.77 0.20
CA PHE A 25 -1.21 3.09 0.69
C PHE A 25 -0.17 4.15 0.30
N ALA A 26 -0.60 5.40 0.23
CA ALA A 26 0.27 6.55 0.01
C ALA A 26 0.07 7.57 1.14
N PHE A 27 1.02 8.48 1.28
CA PHE A 27 0.88 9.62 2.17
C PHE A 27 0.63 10.87 1.35
N ASP A 28 -0.35 11.67 1.77
CA ASP A 28 -0.55 13.04 1.28
C ASP A 28 -0.29 13.99 2.45
N GLY A 29 0.90 14.57 2.47
CA GLY A 29 1.38 15.35 3.60
C GLY A 29 1.53 14.50 4.87
N GLN A 30 0.68 14.74 5.86
CA GLN A 30 0.71 14.04 7.16
C GLN A 30 -0.33 12.91 7.25
N ASP A 31 -1.28 12.87 6.32
CA ASP A 31 -2.39 11.93 6.33
C ASP A 31 -2.13 10.74 5.39
N THR A 32 -2.49 9.54 5.84
CA THR A 32 -2.45 8.32 5.03
C THR A 32 -3.71 8.21 4.19
N ILE A 33 -3.55 8.15 2.87
CA ILE A 33 -4.64 7.83 1.95
C ILE A 33 -4.57 6.34 1.60
N LEU A 34 -5.67 5.61 1.85
CA LEU A 34 -5.81 4.23 1.43
C LEU A 34 -6.04 4.20 -0.09
N VAL A 35 -5.07 3.71 -0.85
CA VAL A 35 -5.14 3.73 -2.32
C VAL A 35 -5.81 2.48 -2.87
N ASP A 36 -5.66 1.32 -2.20
CA ASP A 36 -6.30 0.08 -2.66
C ASP A 36 -6.57 -0.89 -1.50
N TYR A 37 -7.83 -1.35 -1.39
CA TYR A 37 -8.27 -2.43 -0.50
C TYR A 37 -8.79 -3.57 -1.38
N GLN A 38 -7.91 -4.49 -1.77
CA GLN A 38 -8.31 -5.70 -2.47
C GLN A 38 -8.69 -6.76 -1.45
N ASP A 39 -9.97 -6.78 -1.09
CA ASP A 39 -10.63 -7.93 -0.48
C ASP A 39 -10.82 -8.98 -1.57
N TYR A 40 -9.96 -10.00 -1.59
CA TYR A 40 -10.17 -11.18 -2.42
C TYR A 40 -11.00 -12.16 -1.59
N HIS A 41 -12.28 -12.26 -1.92
CA HIS A 41 -13.20 -13.26 -1.38
C HIS A 41 -12.76 -14.68 -1.77
#